data_AF-A0A343F4F7-F1
#
_entry.id   AF-A0A343F4F7-F1
#
_cell.length_a   1.000
_cell.length_b   1.000
_cell.length_c   1.000
_cell.angle_alpha   90.00
_cell.angle_beta   90.00
_cell.angle_gamma   90.00
#
_symmetry.space_group_name_H-M   'P 1'
#
loop_
_entity.id
_entity.type
_entity.pdbx_description
1 polymer ?
#
loop_
_entity_poly.entity_id
_entity_poly.type
_entity_poly.pdbx_seq_one_letter_code
_entity_poly.pdbx_strand_id
1 'polypeptide(L)'
;MIFYWGAGYFFFIFFLGLGLLSLALGLGRRARGEGAETLTAYECGFQPMCNVRIPFSLQFYLVAIIFLLFDIELVLILPYLADSEGNSALYIFLFFVVLLVGLIHESNEGSFDWR
;
A
#
# COMPACT_ATOMS: atom_id res chain seq x y z
N MET A 1 39.73 -34.09 11.15
CA MET A 1 39.95 -32.65 10.87
C MET A 1 38.65 -31.92 10.49
N ILE A 2 37.87 -32.43 9.54
CA ILE A 2 36.55 -31.88 9.13
C ILE A 2 35.53 -31.78 10.30
N PHE A 3 35.54 -32.76 11.21
CA PHE A 3 34.60 -32.80 12.35
C PHE A 3 34.81 -31.66 13.37
N TYR A 4 36.06 -31.22 13.59
CA TYR A 4 36.37 -30.11 14.50
C TYR A 4 35.97 -28.75 13.93
N TRP A 5 36.08 -28.57 12.61
CA TRP A 5 35.59 -27.38 11.91
C TRP A 5 34.05 -27.29 11.96
N GLY A 6 33.35 -28.42 11.81
CA GLY A 6 31.91 -28.49 11.95
C GLY A 6 31.44 -28.16 13.38
N ALA A 7 32.10 -28.70 14.40
CA ALA A 7 31.80 -28.39 15.80
C ALA A 7 32.05 -26.90 16.12
N GLY A 8 33.15 -26.32 15.64
CA GLY A 8 33.46 -24.90 15.82
C GLY A 8 32.41 -23.97 15.18
N TYR A 9 31.95 -24.30 13.98
CA TYR A 9 30.90 -23.55 13.29
C TYR A 9 29.55 -23.61 14.04
N PHE A 10 29.20 -24.78 14.58
CA PHE A 10 27.98 -24.94 15.38
C PHE A 10 28.01 -24.07 16.64
N PHE A 11 29.12 -24.08 17.39
CA PHE A 11 29.28 -23.20 18.56
C PHE A 11 29.23 -21.72 18.18
N PHE A 12 29.87 -21.32 17.08
CA PHE A 12 29.85 -19.94 16.61
C PHE A 12 28.43 -19.45 16.32
N ILE A 13 27.63 -20.24 15.59
CA ILE A 13 26.22 -19.90 15.33
C ILE A 13 25.42 -19.82 16.63
N PHE A 14 25.62 -20.77 17.54
CA PHE A 14 24.89 -20.81 18.81
C PHE A 14 25.13 -19.53 19.65
N PHE A 15 26.39 -19.12 19.79
CA PHE A 15 26.74 -17.90 20.52
C PHE A 15 26.28 -16.63 19.80
N LEU A 16 26.37 -16.59 18.46
CA LEU A 16 25.86 -15.48 17.68
C LEU A 16 24.33 -15.35 17.83
N GLY A 17 23.60 -16.47 17.81
CA GLY A 17 22.16 -16.52 18.04
C GLY A 17 21.75 -16.02 19.43
N LEU A 18 22.46 -16.46 20.48
CA LEU A 18 22.25 -15.96 21.85
C LEU A 18 22.53 -14.46 21.96
N GLY A 19 23.59 -13.98 21.31
CA GLY A 19 23.94 -12.56 21.26
C GLY A 19 22.81 -11.73 20.64
N LEU A 20 22.33 -12.12 19.46
CA LEU A 20 21.22 -11.44 18.77
C LEU A 20 19.92 -11.47 19.60
N LEU A 21 19.60 -12.59 20.23
CA LEU A 21 18.41 -12.72 21.07
C LEU A 21 18.46 -11.77 22.29
N SER A 22 19.61 -11.68 22.95
CA SER A 22 19.78 -10.79 24.11
C SER A 22 19.63 -9.30 23.74
N LEU A 23 20.17 -8.91 22.58
CA LEU A 23 20.02 -7.56 22.03
C LEU A 23 18.56 -7.25 21.70
N ALA A 24 17.85 -8.17 21.04
CA ALA A 24 16.44 -8.00 20.70
C ALA A 24 15.58 -7.78 21.97
N LEU A 25 15.82 -8.55 23.03
CA LEU A 25 15.12 -8.40 24.30
C LEU A 25 15.48 -7.10 25.02
N GLY A 26 16.74 -6.68 24.98
CA GLY A 26 17.19 -5.41 25.56
C GLY A 26 16.56 -4.19 24.89
N LEU A 27 16.56 -4.16 23.55
CA LEU A 27 15.91 -3.11 22.77
C LEU A 27 14.39 -3.13 22.95
N GLY A 28 13.77 -4.32 22.95
CA GLY A 28 12.33 -4.47 23.16
C GLY A 28 11.87 -3.99 24.55
N ARG A 29 12.65 -4.24 25.60
CA ARG A 29 12.36 -3.70 26.95
C ARG A 29 12.47 -2.18 26.99
N ARG A 30 13.46 -1.61 26.31
CA ARG A 30 13.64 -0.15 26.24
C ARG A 30 12.50 0.52 25.48
N ALA A 31 12.08 -0.06 24.35
CA ALA A 31 10.95 0.43 23.57
C ALA A 31 9.61 0.36 24.33
N ARG A 32 9.46 -0.61 25.25
CA ARG A 32 8.24 -0.78 26.06
C ARG A 32 8.22 0.05 27.35
N GLY A 33 9.32 0.73 27.67
CA GLY A 33 9.43 1.57 28.87
C GLY A 33 8.85 2.97 28.70
N GLU A 34 8.36 3.30 27.50
CA GLU A 34 7.59 4.51 27.26
C GLU A 34 6.18 4.32 27.87
N GLY A 35 5.75 5.28 28.69
CA GLY A 35 4.49 5.18 29.45
C GLY A 35 3.26 5.15 28.54
N ALA A 36 2.11 4.78 29.10
CA ALA A 36 0.85 4.65 28.36
C ALA A 36 0.48 5.93 27.58
N GLU A 37 0.96 7.09 28.03
CA GLU A 37 0.81 8.39 27.36
C GLU A 37 1.46 8.45 25.97
N THR A 38 2.57 7.76 25.70
CA THR A 38 3.16 7.72 24.34
C THR A 38 2.38 6.81 23.40
N LEU A 39 1.59 5.89 23.96
CA LEU A 39 0.75 4.96 23.21
C LEU A 39 -0.65 5.54 22.92
N THR A 40 -0.95 6.75 23.39
CA THR A 40 -2.23 7.43 23.14
C THR A 40 -2.15 8.37 21.93
N ALA A 41 -3.29 8.60 21.28
CA ALA A 41 -3.36 9.50 20.13
C ALA A 41 -3.00 10.94 20.53
N TYR A 42 -2.19 11.61 19.69
CA TYR A 42 -1.82 13.01 19.90
C TYR A 42 -3.00 13.93 19.61
N GLU A 43 -3.66 14.43 20.67
CA GLU A 43 -4.75 15.42 20.57
C GLU A 43 -4.36 16.76 21.21
N CYS A 44 -3.18 17.30 20.88
CA CYS A 44 -2.71 18.61 21.35
C CYS A 44 -2.77 18.78 22.90
N GLY A 45 -2.58 17.70 23.65
CA GLY A 45 -2.61 17.70 25.12
C GLY A 45 -3.99 17.48 25.75
N PHE A 46 -5.04 17.26 24.95
CA PHE A 46 -6.38 16.90 25.42
C PHE A 46 -6.58 15.38 25.44
N GLN A 47 -7.51 14.92 26.28
CA GLN A 47 -7.97 13.53 26.24
C GLN A 47 -8.88 13.34 25.02
N PRO A 48 -8.82 12.19 24.33
CA PRO A 48 -9.66 11.93 23.16
C PRO A 48 -11.13 12.06 23.53
N MET A 49 -11.78 13.10 22.99
CA MET A 49 -13.15 13.48 23.34
C MET A 49 -14.20 12.61 22.64
N CYS A 50 -13.83 11.93 21.55
CA CYS A 50 -14.74 11.15 20.72
C CYS A 50 -14.00 10.03 19.97
N ASN A 51 -14.76 9.03 19.51
CA ASN A 51 -14.26 8.00 18.61
C ASN A 51 -13.92 8.63 17.25
N VAL A 52 -12.69 8.50 16.77
CA VAL A 52 -12.18 9.10 15.49
C VAL A 52 -12.75 8.39 14.25
N ARG A 53 -13.90 7.72 14.37
CA ARG A 53 -14.61 7.13 13.23
C ARG A 53 -15.52 8.16 12.61
N ILE A 54 -14.89 9.06 11.87
CA ILE A 54 -15.56 10.04 11.03
C ILE A 54 -16.03 9.31 9.77
N PRO A 55 -17.27 9.52 9.29
CA PRO A 55 -17.66 9.03 7.97
C PRO A 55 -16.67 9.58 6.94
N PHE A 56 -16.04 8.67 6.21
CA PHE A 56 -15.12 8.99 5.13
C PHE A 56 -15.91 9.65 3.99
N SER A 57 -15.34 10.68 3.37
CA SER A 57 -15.99 11.36 2.25
C SER A 57 -16.09 10.42 1.04
N LEU A 58 -17.30 10.26 0.51
CA LEU A 58 -17.60 9.40 -0.64
C LEU A 58 -16.80 9.78 -1.90
N GLN A 59 -16.37 11.02 -2.01
CA GLN A 59 -15.57 11.53 -3.13
C GLN A 59 -14.26 10.75 -3.32
N PHE A 60 -13.49 10.52 -2.25
CA PHE A 60 -12.24 9.75 -2.36
C PHE A 60 -12.50 8.28 -2.71
N TYR A 61 -13.65 7.74 -2.31
CA TYR A 61 -14.05 6.38 -2.66
C TYR A 61 -14.39 6.26 -4.14
N LEU A 62 -15.11 7.23 -4.70
CA LEU A 62 -15.44 7.29 -6.13
C LEU A 62 -14.17 7.38 -6.99
N VAL A 63 -13.23 8.25 -6.62
CA VAL A 63 -11.92 8.37 -7.30
C VAL A 63 -11.18 7.02 -7.32
N ALA A 64 -11.20 6.27 -6.22
CA ALA A 64 -10.55 4.95 -6.14
C ALA A 64 -11.21 3.92 -7.07
N ILE A 65 -12.54 3.92 -7.17
CA ILE A 65 -13.27 3.02 -8.10
C ILE A 65 -12.96 3.39 -9.55
N ILE A 66 -13.02 4.68 -9.90
CA ILE A 66 -12.74 5.16 -11.26
C ILE A 66 -11.31 4.80 -11.67
N PHE A 67 -10.34 5.00 -10.77
CA PHE A 67 -8.95 4.61 -11.00
C PHE A 67 -8.81 3.10 -11.26
N LEU A 68 -9.45 2.27 -10.43
CA LEU A 68 -9.42 0.81 -10.61
C LEU A 68 -10.04 0.38 -11.94
N LEU A 69 -11.15 1.01 -12.33
CA LEU A 69 -11.84 0.70 -13.59
C LEU A 69 -10.96 1.07 -14.79
N PHE A 70 -10.36 2.26 -14.78
CA PHE A 70 -9.44 2.72 -15.82
C PHE A 70 -8.18 1.83 -15.93
N ASP A 71 -7.65 1.34 -14.81
CA ASP A 71 -6.49 0.43 -14.81
C ASP A 71 -6.83 -0.93 -15.46
N ILE A 72 -8.01 -1.48 -15.17
CA ILE A 72 -8.51 -2.70 -15.85
C ILE A 72 -8.68 -2.47 -17.35
N GLU A 73 -9.20 -1.32 -17.75
CA GLU A 73 -9.39 -0.97 -19.15
C GLU A 73 -8.07 -0.81 -19.91
N LEU A 74 -7.03 -0.26 -19.27
CA LEU A 74 -5.68 -0.20 -19.86
C LEU A 74 -5.07 -1.60 -20.05
N VAL A 75 -5.26 -2.50 -19.10
CA VAL A 75 -4.82 -3.91 -19.23
C VAL A 75 -5.48 -4.58 -20.43
N LEU A 76 -6.74 -4.26 -20.72
CA LEU A 76 -7.45 -4.78 -21.90
C LEU A 76 -6.95 -4.20 -23.23
N ILE A 77 -6.46 -2.95 -23.24
CA ILE A 77 -5.91 -2.30 -24.45
C ILE A 77 -4.52 -2.84 -24.82
N LEU A 78 -3.67 -3.13 -23.83
CA LEU A 78 -2.28 -3.58 -24.02
C LEU A 78 -2.06 -4.69 -25.08
N PRO A 79 -2.83 -5.80 -25.11
CA PRO A 79 -2.63 -6.84 -26.13
C PRO A 79 -2.92 -6.35 -27.56
N TYR A 80 -3.84 -5.40 -27.73
CA TYR A 80 -4.17 -4.85 -29.04
C TYR A 80 -3.11 -3.84 -29.52
N LEU A 81 -2.37 -3.20 -28.61
CA LEU A 81 -1.24 -2.33 -28.98
C LEU A 81 -0.04 -3.11 -29.54
N ALA A 82 0.09 -4.39 -29.17
CA ALA A 82 1.14 -5.27 -29.66
C ALA A 82 0.81 -5.89 -31.03
N ASP A 83 -0.40 -5.69 -31.55
CA ASP A 83 -0.82 -6.19 -32.86
C ASP A 83 -0.18 -5.36 -34.00
N SER A 84 0.68 -5.99 -34.79
CA SER A 84 1.42 -5.36 -35.88
C SER A 84 0.60 -5.18 -37.16
N GLU A 85 -0.54 -5.84 -37.28
CA GLU A 85 -1.34 -5.87 -38.51
C GLU A 85 -2.23 -4.62 -38.67
N GLY A 86 -2.31 -3.75 -37.64
CA GLY A 86 -3.05 -2.48 -37.68
C GLY A 86 -4.58 -2.61 -37.76
N ASN A 87 -5.10 -3.84 -37.88
CA ASN A 87 -6.53 -4.15 -37.97
C ASN A 87 -7.30 -3.82 -36.68
N SER A 88 -6.59 -3.70 -35.56
CA SER A 88 -7.13 -3.39 -34.23
C SER A 88 -7.23 -1.88 -33.92
N ALA A 89 -6.68 -1.00 -34.77
CA ALA A 89 -6.61 0.44 -34.50
C ALA A 89 -8.00 1.10 -34.33
N LEU A 90 -8.99 0.68 -35.11
CA LEU A 90 -10.38 1.17 -34.98
C LEU A 90 -11.01 0.77 -33.65
N TYR A 91 -10.74 -0.46 -33.18
CA TYR A 91 -11.27 -0.94 -31.91
C TYR A 91 -10.62 -0.21 -30.73
N ILE A 92 -9.30 0.00 -30.77
CA ILE A 92 -8.59 0.79 -29.76
C ILE A 92 -9.13 2.23 -29.73
N PHE A 93 -9.34 2.84 -30.90
CA PHE A 93 -9.88 4.20 -30.98
C PHE A 93 -11.30 4.30 -30.39
N LEU A 94 -12.20 3.39 -30.77
CA LEU A 94 -13.56 3.35 -30.21
C LEU A 94 -13.54 3.12 -28.69
N PHE A 95 -12.68 2.22 -28.22
CA PHE A 95 -12.53 1.95 -26.80
C PHE A 95 -12.02 3.19 -26.05
N PHE A 96 -11.04 3.91 -26.61
CA PHE A 96 -10.53 5.16 -26.04
C PHE A 96 -11.58 6.27 -25.98
N VAL A 97 -12.47 6.36 -26.98
CA VAL A 97 -13.59 7.31 -26.97
C VAL A 97 -14.54 7.01 -25.81
N VAL A 98 -14.84 5.73 -25.54
CA VAL A 98 -15.69 5.34 -24.40
C VAL A 98 -15.05 5.77 -23.07
N LEU A 99 -13.74 5.55 -22.89
CA LEU A 99 -12.99 6.01 -21.71
C LEU A 99 -13.13 7.53 -21.50
N LEU A 100 -12.96 8.29 -22.57
CA LEU A 100 -12.97 9.75 -22.54
C LEU A 100 -14.37 10.28 -22.21
N VAL A 101 -15.43 9.67 -22.78
CA VAL A 101 -16.82 10.02 -22.46
C VAL A 101 -17.16 9.69 -21.01
N GLY A 102 -16.76 8.51 -20.51
CA GLY A 102 -16.97 8.12 -19.12
C GLY A 102 -16.30 9.08 -18.14
N LEU A 103 -15.05 9.48 -18.43
CA LEU A 103 -14.31 10.44 -17.61
C LEU A 103 -14.95 11.84 -17.61
N ILE A 104 -15.42 12.32 -18.77
CA ILE A 104 -16.11 13.62 -18.87
C ILE A 104 -17.42 13.59 -18.08
N HIS A 105 -18.19 12.51 -18.19
CA HIS A 105 -19.46 12.36 -17.48
C HIS A 105 -19.25 12.49 -15.96
N GLU A 106 -18.29 11.73 -15.43
CA GLU A 106 -17.99 11.72 -13.99
C GLU A 106 -17.39 13.05 -13.49
N SER A 107 -16.58 13.71 -14.33
CA SER A 107 -16.05 15.05 -14.03
C SER A 107 -17.16 16.09 -13.92
N ASN A 108 -18.19 16.01 -14.77
CA ASN A 108 -19.33 16.92 -14.73
C ASN A 108 -20.24 16.73 -13.50
N GLU A 109 -20.27 15.52 -12.93
CA GLU A 109 -20.95 15.23 -11.66
C GLU A 109 -20.21 15.80 -10.43
N GLY A 110 -19.04 16.41 -10.63
CA GLY A 110 -18.29 17.08 -9.56
C GLY A 110 -17.57 16.10 -8.64
N SER A 111 -17.30 14.87 -9.06
CA SER A 111 -16.54 13.88 -8.26
C SER A 111 -15.12 14.34 -7.92
N PHE A 112 -14.58 15.33 -8.63
CA PHE A 112 -13.25 15.91 -8.38
C PHE A 112 -13.28 17.25 -7.65
N ASP A 113 -14.46 17.77 -7.30
CA ASP A 113 -14.61 19.07 -6.66
C ASP A 113 -14.41 18.93 -5.14
N TRP A 114 -13.14 19.05 -4.74
CA TRP A 114 -12.66 19.07 -3.37
C TRP A 114 -13.11 20.35 -2.65
N ARG A 115 -14.05 20.20 -1.72
CA ARG A 115 -14.39 21.21 -0.70
C ARG A 115 -14.06 20.70 0.68
#